data_AF-A0A354GKC4-F1
#
_entry.id   AF-A0A354GKC4-F1
#
_cell.length_a   1.000
_cell.length_b   1.000
_cell.length_c   1.000
_cell.angle_alpha   90.00
_cell.angle_beta   90.00
_cell.angle_gamma   90.00
#
_symmetry.space_group_name_H-M   'P 1'
#
loop_
_entity.id
_entity.type
_entity.pdbx_description
1 polymer ?
#
loop_
_entity_poly.entity_id
_entity_poly.type
_entity_poly.pdbx_seq_one_letter_code
_entity_poly.pdbx_strand_id
1 'polypeptide(L)'
;MTFEKLTQLGRRSSWARVAVIVWAVLLGLVCVRSVLQPDSHDCYKPFYEPAGRNWLGGEDLYQAKSATCRYSPLVNALFAPLALTPTPVGGVIWRAVNAFAFLGGLFWWLRAVAPPTWTRAHWAWMFLLVAPLSIPTINCAQANPLLAGLVLAGTAAAMR
;
A
#
# COMPACT_ATOMS: atom_id res chain seq x y z
N MET A 1 22.13 -37.51 -19.04
CA MET A 1 21.26 -36.58 -18.30
C MET A 1 21.44 -35.21 -18.93
N THR A 2 20.52 -34.80 -19.81
CA THR A 2 20.72 -33.72 -20.79
C THR A 2 20.65 -32.32 -20.15
N PHE A 3 21.43 -31.37 -20.66
CA PHE A 3 21.53 -29.98 -20.17
C PHE A 3 20.15 -29.26 -20.08
N GLU A 4 19.18 -29.67 -20.91
CA GLU A 4 17.78 -29.23 -20.85
C GLU A 4 17.07 -29.52 -19.52
N LYS A 5 17.40 -30.63 -18.84
CA LYS A 5 16.78 -30.95 -17.55
C LYS A 5 17.34 -30.07 -16.42
N LEU A 6 18.58 -29.59 -16.53
CA LEU A 6 19.18 -28.68 -15.54
C LEU A 6 18.61 -27.25 -15.67
N THR A 7 18.34 -26.79 -16.90
CA THR A 7 17.63 -25.51 -17.12
C THR A 7 16.15 -25.58 -16.75
N GLN A 8 15.49 -26.73 -16.92
CA GLN A 8 14.11 -26.93 -16.44
C GLN A 8 14.02 -27.03 -14.90
N LEU A 9 15.01 -27.63 -14.23
CA LEU A 9 15.05 -27.73 -12.75
C LEU A 9 15.39 -26.40 -12.06
N GLY A 10 16.15 -25.50 -12.72
CA GLY A 10 16.42 -24.13 -12.24
C GLY A 10 15.26 -23.14 -12.43
N ARG A 11 14.20 -23.51 -13.15
CA ARG A 11 13.06 -22.65 -13.52
C ARG A 11 11.85 -22.75 -12.60
N ARG A 12 12.02 -23.21 -11.36
CA ARG A 12 11.03 -23.05 -10.28
C ARG A 12 10.92 -21.56 -9.89
N SER A 13 10.21 -20.78 -10.71
CA SER A 13 9.72 -19.41 -10.48
C SER A 13 10.60 -18.51 -9.58
N SER A 14 11.87 -18.31 -9.98
CA SER A 14 12.75 -17.32 -9.35
C SER A 14 12.09 -15.93 -9.29
N TRP A 15 11.29 -15.60 -10.31
CA TRP A 15 10.58 -14.32 -10.41
C TRP A 15 9.62 -14.03 -9.26
N ALA A 16 8.89 -15.01 -8.73
CA ALA A 16 8.00 -14.77 -7.59
C ALA A 16 8.80 -14.38 -6.33
N ARG A 17 9.94 -15.05 -6.11
CA ARG A 17 10.86 -14.69 -5.03
C ARG A 17 11.46 -13.30 -5.25
N VAL A 18 11.86 -12.99 -6.48
CA VAL A 18 12.36 -11.65 -6.84
C VAL A 18 11.31 -10.58 -6.56
N ALA A 19 10.05 -10.79 -6.97
CA ALA A 19 8.96 -9.85 -6.70
C ALA A 19 8.77 -9.61 -5.20
N VAL A 20 8.75 -10.67 -4.38
CA VAL A 20 8.63 -10.54 -2.92
C VAL A 20 9.82 -9.78 -2.33
N ILE A 21 11.06 -10.10 -2.74
CA ILE A 21 12.26 -9.41 -2.25
C ILE A 21 12.23 -7.93 -2.63
N VAL A 22 11.89 -7.61 -3.88
CA VAL A 22 11.80 -6.23 -4.37
C VAL A 22 10.78 -5.45 -3.54
N TRP A 23 9.58 -5.99 -3.35
CA TRP A 23 8.56 -5.34 -2.53
C TRP A 23 8.97 -5.18 -1.07
N ALA A 24 9.56 -6.22 -0.46
CA ALA A 24 10.03 -6.16 0.92
C ALA A 24 11.12 -5.08 1.10
N VAL A 25 12.09 -5.02 0.18
CA VAL A 25 13.14 -4.00 0.20
C VAL A 25 12.56 -2.60 0.00
N LEU A 26 11.71 -2.40 -1.01
CA LEU A 26 11.11 -1.09 -1.29
C LEU A 26 10.25 -0.59 -0.12
N LEU A 27 9.39 -1.44 0.45
CA LEU A 27 8.57 -1.08 1.60
C LEU A 27 9.43 -0.83 2.85
N GLY A 28 10.49 -1.63 3.06
CA GLY A 28 11.45 -1.42 4.13
C GLY A 28 12.14 -0.06 4.02
N LEU A 29 12.65 0.29 2.84
CA LEU A 29 13.28 1.59 2.56
C LEU A 29 12.29 2.75 2.77
N VAL A 30 11.06 2.61 2.32
CA VAL A 30 9.99 3.60 2.54
C VAL A 30 9.71 3.80 4.03
N CYS A 31 9.61 2.71 4.80
CA CYS A 31 9.39 2.80 6.25
C CYS A 31 10.57 3.46 6.96
N VAL A 32 11.80 3.03 6.67
CA VAL A 32 13.03 3.63 7.24
C VAL A 32 13.11 5.12 6.91
N ARG A 33 12.88 5.50 5.65
CA ARG A 33 12.86 6.90 5.22
C ARG A 33 11.78 7.70 5.94
N SER A 34 10.59 7.16 6.15
CA SER A 34 9.53 7.87 6.89
C SER A 34 9.86 8.15 8.35
N VAL A 35 10.70 7.30 8.97
CA VAL A 35 11.16 7.50 10.35
C VAL A 35 12.32 8.50 10.40
N LEU A 36 13.27 8.41 9.47
CA LEU A 36 14.47 9.26 9.44
C LEU A 36 14.20 10.67 8.89
N GLN A 37 13.19 10.82 8.03
CA GLN A 37 12.87 12.08 7.34
C GLN A 37 11.36 12.37 7.35
N PRO A 38 10.73 12.51 8.53
CA PRO A 38 9.27 12.60 8.68
C PRO A 38 8.64 13.85 8.06
N ASP A 39 9.44 14.90 7.81
CA ASP A 39 8.97 16.17 7.26
C ASP A 39 9.15 16.30 5.74
N SER A 40 9.78 15.31 5.10
CA SER A 40 10.04 15.36 3.66
C SER A 40 9.01 14.55 2.89
N HIS A 41 8.18 15.23 2.08
CA HIS A 41 7.21 14.61 1.17
C HIS A 41 6.31 13.57 1.86
N ASP A 42 5.67 13.95 2.97
CA ASP A 42 4.86 13.06 3.80
C ASP A 42 3.44 13.63 3.96
N CYS A 43 2.41 12.81 3.77
CA CYS A 43 1.00 13.18 3.98
C CYS A 43 0.45 12.75 5.35
N TYR A 44 1.12 11.84 6.05
CA TYR A 44 0.70 11.37 7.36
C TYR A 44 0.81 12.45 8.43
N LYS A 45 2.01 12.98 8.65
CA LYS A 45 2.26 13.98 9.69
C LYS A 45 1.44 15.27 9.50
N PRO A 46 1.33 15.87 8.31
CA PRO A 46 0.60 17.14 8.15
C PRO A 46 -0.93 16.98 8.01
N PHE A 47 -1.46 15.81 7.66
CA PHE A 47 -2.90 15.64 7.37
C PHE A 47 -3.57 14.56 8.21
N TYR A 48 -3.03 13.34 8.20
CA TYR A 48 -3.72 12.19 8.81
C TYR A 48 -3.57 12.11 10.33
N GLU A 49 -2.40 12.43 10.87
CA GLU A 49 -2.24 12.53 12.33
C GLU A 49 -3.15 13.63 12.94
N PRO A 50 -3.14 14.87 12.43
CA PRO A 50 -4.05 15.91 12.92
C PRO A 50 -5.53 15.53 12.78
N ALA A 51 -5.92 14.85 11.70
CA ALA A 51 -7.29 14.38 11.52
C ALA A 51 -7.75 13.47 12.67
N GLY A 52 -6.91 12.49 13.05
CA GLY A 52 -7.20 11.62 14.19
C GLY A 52 -7.22 12.36 15.54
N ARG A 53 -6.30 13.31 15.74
CA ARG A 53 -6.25 14.12 16.97
C ARG A 53 -7.48 15.02 17.11
N ASN A 54 -7.91 15.66 16.02
CA ASN A 54 -9.09 16.53 16.01
C ASN A 54 -10.36 15.73 16.30
N TRP A 55 -10.49 14.52 15.75
CA TRP A 55 -11.59 13.62 16.08
C TRP A 55 -11.63 13.29 17.58
N LEU A 56 -10.48 12.91 18.16
CA LEU A 56 -10.36 12.60 19.59
C LEU A 56 -10.63 13.83 20.48
N GLY A 57 -10.28 15.02 20.01
CA GLY A 57 -10.53 16.28 20.70
C GLY A 57 -11.99 16.77 20.61
N GLY A 58 -12.83 16.14 19.80
CA GLY A 58 -14.20 16.62 19.54
C GLY A 58 -14.24 17.96 18.81
N GLU A 59 -13.19 18.29 18.06
CA GLU A 59 -13.10 19.52 17.29
C GLU A 59 -14.13 19.54 16.15
N ASP A 60 -14.65 20.70 15.80
CA ASP A 60 -15.44 20.84 14.57
C ASP A 60 -14.53 20.64 13.34
N LEU A 61 -14.76 19.53 12.64
CA LEU A 61 -13.91 19.04 11.56
C LEU A 61 -14.13 19.77 10.24
N TYR A 62 -15.25 20.48 10.06
CA TYR A 62 -15.59 21.23 8.86
C TYR A 62 -15.25 22.72 8.96
N GLN A 63 -14.31 23.09 9.82
CA GLN A 63 -13.80 24.46 9.91
C GLN A 63 -13.00 24.85 8.66
N ALA A 64 -13.07 26.13 8.29
CA ALA A 64 -12.25 26.75 7.24
C ALA A 64 -10.76 26.92 7.62
N LYS A 65 -10.20 25.99 8.42
CA LYS A 65 -8.77 25.94 8.74
C LYS A 65 -8.10 25.00 7.74
N SER A 66 -7.27 25.60 6.88
CA SER A 66 -6.70 25.13 5.60
C SER A 66 -6.05 23.73 5.53
N ALA A 67 -5.91 22.99 6.63
CA ALA A 67 -5.23 21.70 6.67
C ALA A 67 -6.09 20.51 7.16
N THR A 68 -7.27 20.75 7.72
CA THR A 68 -7.97 19.72 8.53
C THR A 68 -9.14 19.02 7.82
N CYS A 69 -9.74 19.67 6.82
CA CYS A 69 -10.98 19.17 6.19
C CYS A 69 -10.80 18.68 4.76
N ARG A 70 -9.83 17.77 4.53
CA ARG A 70 -9.58 17.21 3.18
C ARG A 70 -10.49 16.05 2.82
N TYR A 71 -11.03 15.36 3.82
CA TYR A 71 -11.80 14.14 3.67
C TYR A 71 -13.02 14.15 4.58
N SER A 72 -13.93 13.19 4.38
CA SER A 72 -15.11 13.04 5.22
C SER A 72 -14.74 12.79 6.70
N PRO A 73 -15.64 13.09 7.66
CA PRO A 73 -15.44 12.85 9.08
C PRO A 73 -15.08 11.40 9.41
N LEU A 74 -15.56 10.45 8.61
CA LEU A 74 -15.22 9.03 8.76
C LEU A 74 -13.71 8.78 8.63
N VAL A 75 -13.02 9.53 7.76
CA VAL A 75 -11.55 9.43 7.63
C VAL A 75 -10.87 9.92 8.91
N ASN A 76 -11.38 10.97 9.55
CA ASN A 76 -10.83 11.48 10.81
C ASN A 76 -10.99 10.43 11.92
N ALA A 77 -12.18 9.83 12.02
CA ALA A 77 -12.45 8.72 12.94
C ALA A 77 -11.53 7.51 12.69
N LEU A 78 -11.28 7.15 11.43
CA LEU A 78 -10.39 6.05 11.03
C LEU A 78 -8.95 6.27 11.53
N PHE A 79 -8.48 7.51 11.58
CA PHE A 79 -7.13 7.84 12.03
C PHE A 79 -7.02 8.05 13.54
N ALA A 80 -8.13 8.11 14.28
CA ALA A 80 -8.10 8.30 15.73
C ALA A 80 -7.23 7.25 16.47
N PRO A 81 -7.29 5.93 16.16
CA PRO A 81 -6.40 4.96 16.81
C PRO A 81 -4.92 5.18 16.48
N LEU A 82 -4.60 5.57 15.24
CA LEU A 82 -3.21 5.82 14.81
C LEU A 82 -2.65 7.08 15.47
N ALA A 83 -3.49 8.09 15.73
CA ALA A 83 -3.11 9.32 16.43
C ALA A 83 -2.72 9.10 17.90
N LEU A 84 -3.10 7.97 18.51
CA LEU A 84 -2.66 7.57 19.85
C LEU A 84 -1.24 7.00 19.88
N THR A 85 -0.68 6.66 18.72
CA THR A 85 0.68 6.13 18.60
C THR A 85 1.70 7.26 18.38
N PRO A 86 2.99 7.05 18.67
CA PRO A 86 4.03 7.98 18.26
C PRO A 86 3.98 8.23 16.75
N THR A 87 4.11 9.48 16.30
CA THR A 87 4.01 9.87 14.88
C THR A 87 4.76 8.95 13.91
N PRO A 88 6.03 8.54 14.16
CA PRO A 88 6.73 7.66 13.24
C PRO A 88 6.08 6.28 13.11
N VAL A 89 5.55 5.75 14.22
CA VAL A 89 4.87 4.45 14.27
C VAL A 89 3.58 4.51 13.47
N GLY A 90 2.76 5.53 13.71
CA GLY A 90 1.52 5.73 12.95
C GLY A 90 1.76 5.90 11.46
N GLY A 91 2.81 6.64 11.07
CA GLY A 91 3.20 6.82 9.67
C GLY A 91 3.65 5.53 8.98
N VAL A 92 4.34 4.64 9.71
CA VAL A 92 4.71 3.30 9.22
C VAL A 92 3.49 2.40 9.09
N ILE A 93 2.62 2.37 10.10
CA ILE A 93 1.37 1.58 10.08
C ILE A 93 0.52 2.00 8.88
N TRP A 94 0.36 3.30 8.65
CA TRP A 94 -0.46 3.80 7.55
C TRP A 94 0.07 3.37 6.18
N ARG A 95 1.39 3.39 5.97
CA ARG A 95 2.02 2.90 4.74
C ARG A 95 1.86 1.39 4.57
N ALA A 96 1.95 0.63 5.66
CA ALA A 96 1.70 -0.81 5.65
C ALA A 96 0.25 -1.13 5.27
N VAL A 97 -0.73 -0.39 5.81
CA VAL A 97 -2.15 -0.52 5.44
C VAL A 97 -2.36 -0.24 3.95
N ASN A 98 -1.76 0.84 3.42
CA ASN A 98 -1.83 1.18 1.99
C ASN A 98 -1.24 0.08 1.11
N ALA A 99 -0.04 -0.40 1.45
CA ALA A 99 0.62 -1.46 0.70
C ALA A 99 -0.18 -2.77 0.75
N PHE A 100 -0.69 -3.15 1.92
CA PHE A 100 -1.49 -4.36 2.10
C PHE A 100 -2.80 -4.30 1.30
N ALA A 101 -3.54 -3.20 1.41
CA ALA A 101 -4.78 -3.02 0.67
C ALA A 101 -4.54 -3.04 -0.85
N PHE A 102 -3.51 -2.34 -1.33
CA PHE A 102 -3.16 -2.31 -2.75
C PHE A 102 -2.74 -3.70 -3.28
N LEU A 103 -1.77 -4.34 -2.64
CA LEU A 103 -1.25 -5.64 -3.08
C LEU A 103 -2.27 -6.77 -2.91
N GLY A 104 -3.03 -6.75 -1.82
CA GLY A 104 -4.13 -7.69 -1.58
C GLY A 104 -5.28 -7.52 -2.57
N GLY A 105 -5.68 -6.26 -2.82
CA GLY A 105 -6.69 -5.93 -3.83
C GLY A 105 -6.27 -6.36 -5.23
N LEU A 106 -5.03 -6.06 -5.63
CA LEU A 106 -4.46 -6.51 -6.90
C LEU A 106 -4.42 -8.04 -7.00
N PHE A 107 -3.98 -8.72 -5.94
CA PHE A 107 -3.95 -10.18 -5.91
C PHE A 107 -5.36 -10.77 -6.11
N TRP A 108 -6.35 -10.26 -5.39
CA TRP A 108 -7.72 -10.75 -5.49
C TRP A 108 -8.32 -10.46 -6.88
N TRP A 109 -8.09 -9.26 -7.41
CA TRP A 109 -8.52 -8.89 -8.75
C TRP A 109 -7.89 -9.76 -9.83
N LEU A 110 -6.57 -9.97 -9.79
CA LEU A 110 -5.88 -10.88 -10.71
C LEU A 110 -6.44 -12.31 -10.61
N ARG A 111 -6.80 -12.77 -9.41
CA ARG A 111 -7.44 -14.08 -9.25
C ARG A 111 -8.80 -14.18 -9.94
N ALA A 112 -9.52 -13.06 -10.08
CA ALA A 112 -10.82 -13.02 -10.74
C ALA A 112 -10.70 -12.89 -12.27
N VAL A 113 -9.69 -12.17 -12.79
CA VAL A 113 -9.60 -11.83 -14.22
C VAL A 113 -8.48 -12.54 -14.99
N ALA A 114 -7.48 -13.08 -14.31
CA ALA A 114 -6.32 -13.66 -14.99
C ALA A 114 -6.71 -14.93 -15.77
N PRO A 115 -6.24 -15.10 -17.02
CA PRO A 115 -6.39 -16.33 -17.77
C PRO A 115 -5.87 -17.55 -17.01
N PRO A 116 -6.54 -18.72 -17.10
CA PRO A 116 -6.07 -19.96 -16.47
C PRO A 116 -4.66 -20.40 -16.93
N THR A 117 -4.21 -19.91 -18.09
CA THR A 117 -2.89 -20.19 -18.66
C THR A 117 -1.74 -19.42 -17.99
N TRP A 118 -2.05 -18.47 -17.11
CA TRP A 118 -1.02 -17.66 -16.45
C TRP A 118 -0.18 -18.47 -15.47
N THR A 119 1.11 -18.58 -15.79
CA THR A 119 2.13 -19.13 -14.88
C THR A 119 2.49 -18.17 -13.75
N ARG A 120 3.14 -18.69 -12.69
CA ARG A 120 3.65 -17.87 -11.56
C ARG A 120 4.57 -16.71 -11.98
N ALA A 121 5.23 -16.82 -13.13
CA ALA A 121 6.06 -15.74 -13.66
C ALA A 121 5.20 -14.53 -14.10
N HIS A 122 4.05 -14.76 -14.73
CA HIS A 122 3.14 -13.68 -15.13
C HIS A 122 2.63 -12.92 -13.90
N TRP A 123 2.23 -13.64 -12.86
CA TRP A 123 1.85 -13.06 -11.57
C TRP A 123 2.98 -12.20 -11.00
N ALA A 124 4.20 -12.74 -10.92
CA ALA A 124 5.35 -12.00 -10.43
C ALA A 124 5.62 -10.70 -11.23
N TRP A 125 5.51 -10.76 -12.55
CA TRP A 125 5.66 -9.59 -13.41
C TRP A 125 4.58 -8.54 -13.16
N MET A 126 3.33 -8.93 -12.91
CA MET A 126 2.28 -7.95 -12.56
C MET A 126 2.66 -7.15 -11.30
N PHE A 127 3.12 -7.84 -10.25
CA PHE A 127 3.57 -7.17 -9.03
C PHE A 127 4.83 -6.33 -9.23
N LEU A 128 5.76 -6.76 -10.07
CA LEU A 128 6.97 -5.98 -10.37
C LEU A 128 6.65 -4.71 -11.19
N LEU A 129 5.74 -4.80 -12.16
CA LEU A 129 5.40 -3.68 -13.02
C LEU A 129 4.63 -2.58 -12.29
N VAL A 130 3.80 -2.92 -11.30
CA VAL A 130 3.07 -1.92 -10.52
C VAL A 130 3.92 -1.25 -9.44
N ALA A 131 5.07 -1.81 -9.07
CA ALA A 131 5.97 -1.23 -8.07
C ALA A 131 6.42 0.21 -8.42
N PRO A 132 7.03 0.51 -9.58
CA PRO A 132 7.43 1.89 -9.90
C PRO A 132 6.26 2.88 -9.96
N LEU A 133 5.05 2.40 -10.27
CA LEU A 133 3.84 3.23 -10.36
C LEU A 133 3.24 3.56 -8.97
N SER A 134 3.45 2.70 -7.98
CA SER A 134 2.79 2.80 -6.67
C SER A 134 3.72 3.19 -5.53
N ILE A 135 5.01 2.86 -5.61
CA ILE A 135 5.96 3.17 -4.53
C ILE A 135 6.08 4.66 -4.22
N PRO A 136 6.12 5.60 -5.20
CA PRO A 136 6.18 7.02 -4.88
C PRO A 136 4.97 7.51 -4.07
N THR A 137 3.76 7.02 -4.38
CA THR A 137 2.54 7.41 -3.65
C THR A 137 2.46 6.78 -2.25
N ILE A 138 2.91 5.52 -2.11
CA ILE A 138 3.07 4.86 -0.79
C ILE A 138 4.13 5.60 0.04
N ASN A 139 5.26 5.97 -0.58
CA ASN A 139 6.33 6.71 0.09
C ASN A 139 5.85 8.07 0.62
N CYS A 140 4.96 8.74 -0.11
CA CYS A 140 4.35 9.99 0.32
C CYS A 140 3.18 9.82 1.32
N ALA A 141 2.86 8.60 1.76
CA ALA A 141 1.72 8.30 2.64
C ALA A 141 0.35 8.74 2.09
N GLN A 142 0.18 8.90 0.78
CA GLN A 142 -1.12 9.23 0.20
C GLN A 142 -2.10 8.04 0.31
N ALA A 143 -3.41 8.31 0.30
CA ALA A 143 -4.45 7.28 0.38
C ALA A 143 -4.76 6.60 -0.98
N ASN A 144 -4.14 7.04 -2.07
CA ASN A 144 -4.41 6.51 -3.41
C ASN A 144 -4.21 4.98 -3.51
N PRO A 145 -3.15 4.37 -2.93
CA PRO A 145 -2.97 2.92 -2.96
C PRO A 145 -4.08 2.17 -2.21
N LEU A 146 -4.51 2.68 -1.05
CA LEU A 146 -5.65 2.13 -0.32
C LEU A 146 -6.91 2.14 -1.20
N LEU A 147 -7.26 3.29 -1.79
CA LEU A 147 -8.44 3.41 -2.64
C LEU A 147 -8.36 2.51 -3.87
N ALA A 148 -7.21 2.48 -4.56
CA ALA A 148 -6.99 1.61 -5.71
C ALA A 148 -7.15 0.13 -5.34
N GLY A 149 -6.57 -0.28 -4.20
CA GLY A 149 -6.71 -1.63 -3.67
C GLY A 149 -8.17 -2.01 -3.37
N LEU A 150 -8.91 -1.11 -2.72
CA LEU A 150 -10.33 -1.31 -2.41
C LEU A 150 -11.20 -1.39 -3.68
N VAL A 151 -10.94 -0.57 -4.69
CA VAL A 151 -11.65 -0.65 -5.99
C VAL A 151 -11.34 -1.95 -6.72
N LEU A 152 -10.08 -2.39 -6.74
CA LEU A 152 -9.69 -3.69 -7.31
C LEU A 152 -10.38 -4.85 -6.57
N ALA A 153 -10.41 -4.82 -5.24
CA ALA A 153 -11.12 -5.80 -4.43
C ALA A 153 -12.64 -5.78 -4.68
N GLY A 154 -13.25 -4.59 -4.75
CA GLY A 154 -14.69 -4.43 -5.00
C GLY A 154 -15.10 -4.94 -6.37
N THR A 155 -14.33 -4.65 -7.41
CA THR A 155 -14.57 -5.20 -8.76
C THR A 155 -14.39 -6.72 -8.77
N ALA A 156 -13.36 -7.25 -8.09
CA ALA A 156 -13.15 -8.70 -7.95
C ALA A 156 -14.31 -9.40 -7.24
N ALA A 157 -14.91 -8.75 -6.24
CA ALA A 157 -16.08 -9.24 -5.54
C ALA A 157 -17.33 -9.21 -6.43
N ALA A 158 -17.53 -8.15 -7.23
CA ALA A 158 -18.68 -8.02 -8.13
C ALA A 158 -18.67 -8.99 -9.33
N MET A 159 -17.52 -9.55 -9.68
CA MET A 159 -17.39 -10.56 -10.74
C MET A 159 -17.70 -12.00 -10.28
N ARG A 160 -17.95 -12.22 -8.99
CA ARG A 160 -18.29 -13.52 -8.42
C ARG A 160 -19.79 -13.62 -8.18
#